data_AF-A0A7V4TXW9-F1
#
_entry.id   AF-A0A7V4TXW9-F1
#
_cell.length_a   1.000
_cell.length_b   1.000
_cell.length_c   1.000
_cell.angle_alpha   90.00
_cell.angle_beta   90.00
_cell.angle_gamma   90.00
#
_symmetry.space_group_name_H-M   'P 1'
#
loop_
_entity.id
_entity.type
_entity.pdbx_description
1 polymer ?
#
loop_
_entity_poly.entity_id
_entity_poly.type
_entity_poly.pdbx_seq_one_letter_code
_entity_poly.pdbx_strand_id
1 'polypeptide(L)'
;MKKSASRIDSVLQNILKQYQLEQKYENTYIIQFWQKIVPENINKICKPIDLKEGILTVKANTEAWKKEIKNNSKTLIKLINDKMGKNSIRAIEVI
;
A
#
# COMPACT_ATOMS: atom_id res chain seq x y z
N MET A 1 -14.21 -39.43 -17.46
CA MET A 1 -14.24 -38.57 -16.26
C MET A 1 -13.10 -37.54 -16.32
N LYS A 2 -13.34 -36.29 -16.77
CA LYS A 2 -12.41 -35.14 -16.65
C LYS A 2 -13.21 -33.83 -16.77
N LYS A 3 -13.91 -33.39 -15.71
CA LYS A 3 -14.64 -32.09 -15.70
C LYS A 3 -14.57 -31.31 -14.38
N SER A 4 -13.97 -31.86 -13.33
CA SER A 4 -13.86 -31.22 -12.01
C SER A 4 -12.61 -30.34 -11.87
N ALA A 5 -11.45 -30.78 -12.38
CA ALA A 5 -10.20 -30.03 -12.29
C ALA A 5 -10.27 -28.63 -12.95
N SER A 6 -10.84 -28.56 -14.16
CA SER A 6 -10.89 -27.30 -14.94
C SER A 6 -11.71 -26.18 -14.30
N ARG A 7 -12.71 -26.51 -13.45
CA ARG A 7 -13.52 -25.50 -12.76
C ARG A 7 -12.73 -24.85 -11.61
N ILE A 8 -11.98 -25.65 -10.86
CA ILE A 8 -11.15 -25.16 -9.75
C ILE A 8 -10.05 -24.26 -10.31
N ASP A 9 -9.38 -24.68 -11.39
CA ASP A 9 -8.33 -23.88 -12.04
C ASP A 9 -8.87 -22.52 -12.47
N SER A 10 -10.06 -22.49 -13.08
CA SER A 10 -10.71 -21.25 -13.53
C SER A 10 -11.08 -20.33 -12.36
N VAL A 11 -11.58 -20.89 -11.25
CA VAL A 11 -11.90 -20.13 -10.03
C VAL A 11 -10.64 -19.55 -9.41
N LEU A 12 -9.57 -20.33 -9.28
CA LEU A 12 -8.28 -19.87 -8.75
C LEU A 12 -7.70 -18.74 -9.60
N GLN A 13 -7.73 -18.87 -10.93
CA GLN A 13 -7.28 -17.83 -11.84
C GLN A 13 -8.06 -16.53 -11.67
N ASN A 14 -9.38 -16.61 -11.46
CA ASN A 14 -10.20 -15.42 -11.23
C ASN A 14 -9.88 -14.75 -9.89
N ILE A 15 -9.68 -15.53 -8.82
CA ILE A 15 -9.29 -14.99 -7.51
C ILE A 15 -7.93 -14.28 -7.60
N LEU A 16 -6.94 -14.91 -8.25
CA LEU A 16 -5.62 -14.32 -8.44
C LEU A 16 -5.69 -13.00 -9.24
N LYS A 17 -6.49 -12.96 -10.30
CA LYS A 17 -6.72 -11.73 -11.07
C LYS A 17 -7.38 -10.63 -10.25
N GLN A 18 -8.42 -10.97 -9.48
CA GLN A 18 -9.09 -10.00 -8.61
C GLN A 18 -8.11 -9.42 -7.59
N TYR A 19 -7.28 -10.25 -6.99
CA TYR A 19 -6.26 -9.80 -6.03
C TYR A 19 -5.21 -8.89 -6.67
N GLN A 20 -4.76 -9.19 -7.90
CA GLN A 20 -3.83 -8.31 -8.63
C GLN A 20 -4.46 -6.96 -9.00
N LEU A 21 -5.75 -6.97 -9.40
CA LEU A 21 -6.49 -5.76 -9.69
C LEU A 21 -6.65 -4.89 -8.44
N GLU A 22 -6.97 -5.49 -7.30
CA GLU A 22 -7.08 -4.79 -6.02
C GLU A 22 -5.76 -4.12 -5.62
N GLN A 23 -4.64 -4.84 -5.69
CA GLN A 23 -3.32 -4.27 -5.39
C GLN A 23 -2.96 -3.09 -6.30
N LYS A 24 -3.22 -3.21 -7.61
CA LYS A 24 -2.96 -2.12 -8.57
C LYS A 24 -3.82 -0.89 -8.26
N TYR A 25 -5.08 -1.11 -7.89
CA TYR A 25 -5.98 -0.05 -7.49
C TYR A 25 -5.48 0.66 -6.23
N GLU A 26 -5.11 -0.09 -5.19
CA GLU A 26 -4.59 0.47 -3.94
C GLU A 26 -3.34 1.32 -4.17
N ASN A 27 -2.38 0.80 -4.94
CA ASN A 27 -1.18 1.53 -5.28
C ASN A 27 -1.54 2.85 -5.98
N THR A 28 -2.30 2.78 -7.06
CA THR A 28 -2.74 3.97 -7.82
C THR A 28 -3.44 4.98 -6.91
N TYR A 29 -4.32 4.50 -6.03
CA TYR A 29 -5.07 5.34 -5.09
C TYR A 29 -4.14 6.08 -4.12
N ILE A 30 -3.21 5.38 -3.48
CA ILE A 30 -2.26 6.01 -2.55
C ILE A 30 -1.38 7.04 -3.25
N ILE A 31 -0.85 6.71 -4.44
CA ILE A 31 0.03 7.61 -5.18
C ILE A 31 -0.72 8.88 -5.62
N GLN A 32 -1.95 8.75 -6.13
CA GLN A 32 -2.71 9.89 -6.64
C GLN A 32 -3.35 10.72 -5.53
N PHE A 33 -3.79 10.10 -4.43
CA PHE A 33 -4.58 10.77 -3.40
C PHE A 33 -3.83 10.93 -2.08
N TRP A 34 -2.50 10.83 -2.08
CA TRP A 34 -1.65 10.98 -0.89
C TRP A 34 -2.04 12.18 -0.01
N GLN A 35 -2.19 13.36 -0.62
CA GLN A 35 -2.51 14.60 0.09
C GLN A 35 -3.86 14.57 0.82
N LYS A 36 -4.78 13.69 0.40
CA LYS A 36 -6.08 13.48 1.03
C LYS A 36 -6.03 12.38 2.11
N ILE A 37 -5.06 11.47 2.00
CA ILE A 37 -4.87 10.33 2.90
C ILE A 37 -4.11 10.77 4.15
N VAL A 38 -3.00 11.50 3.98
CA VAL A 38 -2.16 11.91 5.11
C VAL A 38 -2.38 13.39 5.47
N PRO A 39 -2.18 13.77 6.74
CA PRO A 39 -2.19 15.17 7.14
C PRO A 39 -1.10 15.98 6.42
N GLU A 40 -1.31 17.29 6.34
CA GLU A 40 -0.45 18.21 5.57
C GLU A 40 1.02 18.17 6.01
N ASN A 41 1.28 18.01 7.31
CA ASN A 41 2.65 17.92 7.83
C ASN A 41 3.39 16.69 7.28
N ILE A 42 2.73 15.53 7.16
CA ILE A 42 3.32 14.32 6.55
C ILE A 42 3.51 14.53 5.05
N ASN A 43 2.50 15.08 4.37
CA ASN A 43 2.58 15.37 2.93
C ASN A 43 3.74 16.32 2.59
N LYS A 44 4.13 17.22 3.51
CA LYS A 44 5.25 18.14 3.33
C LYS A 44 6.61 17.46 3.45
N ILE A 45 6.74 16.38 4.22
CA ILE A 45 8.04 15.77 4.57
C ILE A 45 8.34 14.49 3.81
N CYS A 46 7.32 13.81 3.28
CA CYS A 46 7.49 12.64 2.43
C CYS A 46 6.38 12.47 1.37
N LYS A 47 6.73 11.76 0.30
CA LYS A 47 5.82 11.38 -0.80
C LYS A 47 5.82 9.86 -1.00
N PRO A 48 4.70 9.25 -1.36
CA PRO A 48 4.67 7.83 -1.66
C PRO A 48 5.24 7.61 -3.06
N ILE A 49 5.94 6.50 -3.24
CA ILE A 49 6.54 6.11 -4.52
C ILE A 49 5.83 4.88 -5.08
N ASP A 50 5.63 3.88 -4.24
CA ASP A 50 5.02 2.62 -4.63
C ASP A 50 4.39 1.92 -3.42
N LEU A 51 3.33 1.18 -3.66
CA LEU A 51 2.77 0.20 -2.74
C LEU A 51 2.80 -1.16 -3.44
N LYS A 52 3.64 -2.06 -2.92
CA LYS A 52 3.75 -3.42 -3.43
C LYS A 52 3.67 -4.42 -2.30
N GLU A 53 2.74 -5.37 -2.42
CA GLU A 53 2.56 -6.45 -1.45
C GLU A 53 2.46 -5.93 -0.01
N GLY A 54 1.77 -4.80 0.20
CA GLY A 54 1.59 -4.18 1.51
C GLY A 54 2.84 -3.48 2.08
N ILE A 55 3.90 -3.31 1.29
CA ILE A 55 5.06 -2.47 1.63
C ILE A 55 4.90 -1.14 0.90
N LEU A 56 4.69 -0.07 1.66
CA LEU A 56 4.64 1.28 1.11
C LEU A 56 6.05 1.88 1.12
N THR A 57 6.59 2.15 -0.06
CA THR A 57 7.83 2.90 -0.22
C THR A 57 7.52 4.39 -0.23
N VAL A 58 8.16 5.15 0.66
CA VAL A 58 8.05 6.61 0.71
C VAL A 58 9.42 7.26 0.55
N LYS A 59 9.47 8.38 -0.16
CA LYS A 59 10.66 9.23 -0.26
C LYS A 59 10.60 10.29 0.83
N ALA A 60 11.60 10.31 1.70
CA ALA A 60 11.76 11.43 2.64
C ALA A 60 12.47 12.61 1.97
N ASN A 61 12.17 13.83 2.39
CA ASN A 61 12.85 15.00 1.85
C ASN A 61 14.31 15.13 2.34
N THR A 62 14.63 14.56 3.51
CA THR A 62 15.95 14.66 4.15
C THR A 62 16.25 13.39 4.95
N GLU A 63 17.53 13.15 5.25
CA GLU A 63 17.97 12.03 6.10
C GLU A 63 17.42 12.09 7.54
N ALA A 64 17.23 13.29 8.09
CA ALA A 64 16.60 13.47 9.39
C ALA A 64 15.16 12.95 9.37
N TRP A 65 14.38 13.34 8.35
CA TRP A 65 13.02 12.86 8.17
C TRP A 65 12.96 11.36 7.87
N LYS A 66 13.94 10.80 7.17
CA LYS A 66 14.04 9.36 6.94
C LYS A 66 14.13 8.59 8.27
N LYS A 67 14.97 9.04 9.19
CA LYS A 67 15.10 8.45 10.53
C LYS A 67 13.81 8.60 11.34
N GLU A 68 13.21 9.78 11.33
CA GLU A 68 11.96 10.05 12.05
C GLU A 68 10.79 9.20 11.54
N ILE A 69 10.62 9.09 10.22
CA ILE A 69 9.57 8.27 9.62
C ILE A 69 9.80 6.79 9.95
N LYS A 70 11.04 6.32 9.91
CA LYS A 70 11.37 4.93 10.29
C LYS A 70 10.97 4.64 11.73
N ASN A 71 11.30 5.54 12.66
CA ASN A 71 10.95 5.43 14.08
C ASN A 71 9.43 5.46 14.32
N ASN A 72 8.70 6.24 13.52
CA ASN A 72 7.26 6.44 13.66
C ASN A 72 6.42 5.63 12.64
N SER A 73 7.04 4.66 11.95
CA SER A 73 6.44 3.90 10.86
C SER A 73 5.14 3.21 11.26
N LYS A 74 5.07 2.63 12.46
CA LYS A 74 3.86 1.98 13.00
C LYS A 74 2.67 2.95 13.08
N THR A 75 2.91 4.17 13.56
CA THR A 75 1.88 5.21 13.67
C THR A 75 1.40 5.65 12.29
N LEU A 76 2.32 5.82 11.35
CA LEU A 76 1.99 6.20 9.97
C LEU A 76 1.20 5.11 9.24
N ILE A 77 1.59 3.84 9.41
CA ILE A 77 0.84 2.67 8.87
C ILE A 77 -0.60 2.69 9.37
N LYS A 78 -0.78 2.83 10.69
CA LYS A 78 -2.11 2.87 11.30
C LYS A 78 -2.94 4.01 10.72
N LEU A 79 -2.37 5.21 10.66
CA LEU A 79 -3.06 6.39 10.12
C LEU A 79 -3.54 6.17 8.68
N ILE A 80 -2.70 5.60 7.82
CA ILE A 80 -3.04 5.39 6.42
C ILE A 80 -4.10 4.30 6.28
N ASN A 81 -3.94 3.16 6.96
CA ASN A 81 -4.91 2.07 6.95
C ASN A 81 -6.29 2.52 7.47
N ASP A 82 -6.32 3.29 8.56
CA ASP A 82 -7.55 3.87 9.12
C ASP A 82 -8.25 4.77 8.10
N LYS A 83 -7.48 5.56 7.32
CA LYS A 83 -8.03 6.39 6.23
C LYS A 83 -8.47 5.61 5.00
N MET A 84 -7.85 4.48 4.72
CA MET A 84 -8.25 3.61 3.63
C MET A 84 -9.41 2.68 3.99
N GLY A 85 -9.75 2.57 5.28
CA GLY A 85 -10.77 1.65 5.77
C GLY A 85 -10.38 0.17 5.66
N LYS A 86 -9.09 -0.13 5.46
CA LYS A 86 -8.56 -1.49 5.35
C LYS A 86 -7.08 -1.55 5.72
N ASN A 87 -6.63 -2.74 6.15
CA ASN A 87 -5.25 -2.99 6.57
C ASN A 87 -4.35 -3.41 5.39
N SER A 88 -4.27 -2.56 4.37
CA SER A 88 -3.47 -2.86 3.16
C SER A 88 -1.96 -2.69 3.40
N ILE A 89 -1.55 -1.75 4.26
CA ILE A 89 -0.14 -1.49 4.54
C ILE A 89 0.30 -2.29 5.76
N ARG A 90 1.37 -3.07 5.58
CA ARG A 90 2.02 -3.91 6.60
C ARG A 90 3.36 -3.35 7.04
N ALA A 91 4.07 -2.67 6.14
CA ALA A 91 5.37 -2.07 6.41
C ALA A 91 5.56 -0.79 5.60
N ILE A 92 6.49 0.05 6.06
CA ILE A 92 6.95 1.23 5.34
C ILE A 92 8.46 1.11 5.13
N GLU A 93 8.88 1.26 3.88
CA GLU A 93 10.27 1.46 3.52
C GLU A 93 10.49 2.93 3.19
N VAL A 94 11.49 3.55 3.80
CA VAL A 94 11.80 4.95 3.57
C VAL A 94 13.11 5.05 2.82
N ILE A 95 13.10 5.76 1.70
CA ILE A 95 14.29 6.03 0.89
C ILE A 95 14.68 7.50 0.95
#